data_AF-A0A839HPJ3-F1
#
_entry.id   AF-A0A839HPJ3-F1
#
_cell.length_a   1.000
_cell.length_b   1.000
_cell.length_c   1.000
_cell.angle_alpha   90.00
_cell.angle_beta   90.00
_cell.angle_gamma   90.00
#
_symmetry.space_group_name_H-M   'P 1'
#
loop_
_entity.id
_entity.type
_entity.pdbx_description
1 polymer ?
#
loop_
_entity_poly.entity_id
_entity_poly.type
_entity_poly.pdbx_seq_one_letter_code
_entity_poly.pdbx_strand_id
1 'polypeptide(L)'
;MSQNANTLEGLRGDLFITLRELRAGKIDLDTAKAVNEVARTLIESAKVEVDAIKVTGGRESGFLGGGTCGGAAPEDGLPPGITGRTVHRLKG
;
A
#
# COMPACT_ATOMS: atom_id res chain seq x y z
N MET A 1 -10.72 6.01 -18.56
CA MET A 1 -10.24 6.49 -17.25
C MET A 1 -10.16 5.32 -16.27
N SER A 2 -9.15 4.45 -16.39
CA SER A 2 -9.00 3.34 -15.44
C SER A 2 -7.57 2.81 -15.53
N GLN A 3 -6.69 3.21 -14.59
CA GLN A 3 -5.38 2.58 -14.34
C GLN A 3 -4.86 2.82 -12.91
N ASN A 4 -5.73 2.96 -11.89
CA ASN A 4 -5.33 3.11 -10.48
C ASN A 4 -6.31 2.39 -9.53
N ALA A 5 -6.90 1.27 -9.95
CA ALA A 5 -8.16 0.79 -9.36
C ALA A 5 -8.07 0.34 -7.89
N ASN A 6 -6.89 0.10 -7.31
CA ASN A 6 -6.75 -0.28 -5.90
C ASN A 6 -5.41 0.18 -5.31
N THR A 7 -4.97 1.42 -5.56
CA THR A 7 -3.73 1.97 -4.98
C THR A 7 -4.03 3.12 -4.02
N LEU A 8 -3.10 3.41 -3.10
CA LEU A 8 -3.23 4.54 -2.18
C LEU A 8 -3.28 5.90 -2.92
N GLU A 9 -2.65 5.98 -4.09
CA GLU A 9 -2.73 7.15 -4.97
C GLU A 9 -4.12 7.27 -5.61
N GLY A 10 -4.71 6.15 -6.05
CA GLY A 10 -6.10 6.08 -6.50
C GLY A 10 -7.08 6.55 -5.42
N LEU A 11 -6.93 6.04 -4.19
CA LEU A 11 -7.76 6.44 -3.06
C LEU A 11 -7.71 7.95 -2.78
N ARG A 12 -6.51 8.55 -2.82
CA ARG A 12 -6.37 10.01 -2.64
C ARG A 12 -7.09 10.78 -3.75
N GLY A 13 -6.98 10.31 -4.99
CA GLY A 13 -7.71 10.89 -6.12
C GLY A 13 -9.22 10.87 -5.89
N ASP A 14 -9.76 9.73 -5.47
CA ASP A 14 -11.20 9.55 -5.23
C ASP A 14 -11.70 10.38 -4.04
N LEU A 15 -10.90 10.54 -2.98
CA LEU A 15 -11.19 11.45 -1.87
C LEU A 15 -11.26 12.92 -2.33
N PHE A 16 -10.39 13.34 -3.25
CA PHE A 16 -10.47 14.69 -3.81
C PHE A 16 -11.66 14.88 -4.76
N ILE A 17 -12.10 13.82 -5.45
CA ILE A 17 -13.33 13.85 -6.23
C ILE A 17 -14.53 14.04 -5.30
N THR A 18 -14.66 13.22 -4.26
CA THR A 18 -15.76 13.31 -3.30
C THR A 18 -15.80 14.66 -2.56
N LEU A 19 -14.66 15.25 -2.19
CA LEU A 19 -14.62 16.61 -1.65
C LEU A 19 -15.17 17.67 -2.62
N ARG A 20 -14.86 17.54 -3.92
CA ARG A 20 -15.39 18.43 -4.96
C ARG A 20 -16.89 18.24 -5.16
N GLU A 21 -17.37 17.01 -5.14
CA GLU A 21 -18.80 16.70 -5.26
C GLU A 21 -19.60 17.17 -4.05
N LEU A 22 -19.06 17.03 -2.85
CA LEU A 22 -19.67 17.55 -1.63
C LEU A 22 -19.80 19.09 -1.70
N ARG A 23 -18.73 19.78 -2.10
CA ARG A 23 -18.75 21.24 -2.30
C ARG A 23 -19.75 21.66 -3.38
N ALA A 24 -19.90 20.86 -4.43
CA ALA A 24 -20.85 21.10 -5.51
C ALA A 24 -22.30 20.73 -5.14
N GLY A 25 -22.54 20.20 -3.93
CA GLY A 25 -23.87 19.76 -3.49
C GLY A 25 -24.40 18.52 -4.20
N LYS A 26 -23.52 17.73 -4.83
CA LYS A 26 -23.89 16.52 -5.60
C LYS A 26 -24.01 15.27 -4.73
N ILE A 27 -23.38 15.29 -3.55
CA ILE A 27 -23.48 14.23 -2.54
C ILE A 27 -23.86 14.84 -1.20
N ASP A 28 -24.55 14.06 -0.38
CA ASP A 28 -24.92 14.47 0.97
C ASP A 28 -23.77 14.27 1.97
N LEU A 29 -23.91 14.90 3.13
CA LEU A 29 -22.89 14.88 4.18
C LEU A 29 -22.69 13.47 4.77
N ASP A 30 -23.75 12.68 4.90
CA ASP A 30 -23.68 11.33 5.44
C ASP A 30 -23.01 10.36 4.47
N THR A 31 -23.24 10.50 3.16
CA THR A 31 -22.44 9.80 2.13
C THR A 31 -20.97 10.18 2.23
N ALA A 32 -20.64 11.48 2.38
CA ALA A 32 -19.26 11.91 2.52
C ALA A 32 -18.58 11.38 3.80
N LYS A 33 -19.33 11.29 4.91
CA LYS A 33 -18.84 10.67 6.15
C LYS A 33 -18.58 9.17 5.96
N ALA A 34 -19.50 8.44 5.31
CA ALA A 34 -19.32 7.01 5.05
C ALA A 34 -18.07 6.73 4.20
N VAL A 35 -17.81 7.54 3.17
CA VAL A 35 -16.58 7.44 2.38
C VAL A 35 -15.33 7.72 3.24
N ASN A 36 -15.39 8.74 4.11
CA ASN A 36 -14.28 9.07 5.00
C ASN A 36 -13.94 7.91 5.96
N GLU A 37 -14.97 7.29 6.53
CA GLU A 37 -14.84 6.13 7.41
C GLU A 37 -14.12 4.96 6.73
N VAL A 38 -14.57 4.57 5.53
CA VAL A 38 -13.95 3.48 4.76
C VAL A 38 -12.50 3.81 4.39
N ALA A 39 -12.24 5.05 3.96
CA ALA A 39 -10.89 5.49 3.63
C ALA A 39 -9.95 5.45 4.84
N ARG A 40 -10.44 5.81 6.03
CA ARG A 40 -9.69 5.74 7.28
C ARG A 40 -9.30 4.30 7.61
N THR A 41 -10.20 3.34 7.47
CA THR A 41 -9.90 1.91 7.66
C THR A 41 -8.82 1.43 6.70
N LEU A 42 -8.86 1.88 5.44
CA LEU A 42 -7.83 1.54 4.45
C LEU A 42 -6.45 2.11 4.82
N ILE A 43 -6.40 3.37 5.25
CA ILE A 43 -5.16 4.03 5.66
C ILE A 43 -4.58 3.33 6.91
N GLU A 44 -5.43 2.91 7.85
CA GLU A 44 -4.97 2.19 9.03
C GLU A 44 -4.37 0.82 8.68
N SER A 45 -4.99 0.07 7.75
CA SER A 45 -4.40 -1.17 7.21
C SER A 45 -3.02 -0.91 6.60
N ALA A 46 -2.89 0.14 5.79
CA ALA A 46 -1.61 0.50 5.17
C ALA A 46 -0.53 0.84 6.21
N LYS A 47 -0.87 1.52 7.31
CA LYS A 47 0.09 1.80 8.39
C LYS A 47 0.59 0.53 9.05
N VAL A 48 -0.32 -0.40 9.38
CA VAL A 48 0.04 -1.69 9.99
C VAL A 48 1.02 -2.44 9.10
N GLU A 49 0.81 -2.41 7.79
CA GLU A 49 1.74 -3.03 6.84
C GLU A 49 3.08 -2.33 6.75
N VAL A 50 3.11 -1.00 6.77
CA VAL A 50 4.37 -0.23 6.86
C VAL A 50 5.13 -0.57 8.14
N ASP A 51 4.44 -0.70 9.26
CA ASP A 51 5.06 -1.03 10.54
C ASP A 51 5.55 -2.48 10.56
N ALA A 52 4.80 -3.41 9.95
CA ALA A 52 5.26 -4.78 9.72
C ALA A 52 6.54 -4.81 8.87
N ILE A 53 6.63 -4.03 7.79
CA ILE A 53 7.83 -3.90 6.96
C ILE A 53 9.02 -3.38 7.78
N LYS A 54 8.83 -2.30 8.55
CA LYS A 54 9.88 -1.71 9.38
C LYS A 54 10.42 -2.68 10.43
N VAL A 55 9.53 -3.43 11.09
CA VAL A 55 9.90 -4.38 12.16
C VAL A 55 10.59 -5.62 11.58
N THR A 56 10.09 -6.15 10.47
CA THR A 56 10.62 -7.38 9.85
C THR A 56 11.87 -7.12 8.99
N GLY A 57 12.14 -5.87 8.63
CA GLY A 57 13.18 -5.52 7.67
C GLY A 57 12.86 -6.01 6.25
N GLY A 58 11.58 -6.26 5.96
CA GLY A 58 11.08 -6.56 4.62
C GLY A 58 11.25 -5.36 3.68
N ARG A 59 11.06 -5.57 2.37
CA ARG A 59 11.21 -4.51 1.35
C ARG A 59 9.88 -4.11 0.69
N GLU A 60 8.87 -4.97 0.80
CA GLU A 60 7.59 -4.81 0.13
C GLU A 60 6.43 -5.34 0.99
N SER A 61 5.24 -4.82 0.70
CA SER A 61 3.97 -5.25 1.28
C SER A 61 3.06 -5.58 0.10
N GLY A 62 2.28 -6.66 0.21
CA GLY A 62 1.33 -7.06 -0.83
C GLY A 62 0.21 -6.03 -1.08
N PHE A 63 0.04 -5.04 -0.20
CA PHE A 63 -0.93 -3.96 -0.33
C PHE A 63 -0.33 -2.68 -0.93
N LEU A 64 0.95 -2.37 -0.68
CA LEU A 64 1.61 -1.14 -1.13
C LEU A 64 2.43 -1.30 -2.42
N GLY A 65 2.68 -2.53 -2.87
CA GLY A 65 3.37 -2.80 -4.13
C GLY A 65 2.96 -4.16 -4.68
N GLY A 66 2.63 -4.21 -5.98
CA GLY A 66 2.23 -5.41 -6.71
C GLY A 66 3.37 -6.42 -6.90
N GLY A 67 3.83 -7.02 -5.81
CA GLY A 67 4.73 -8.15 -5.76
C GLY A 67 4.08 -9.24 -4.92
N THR A 68 3.88 -10.40 -5.52
CA THR A 68 3.22 -11.59 -4.97
C THR A 68 3.65 -11.91 -3.53
N CYS A 69 2.71 -11.81 -2.59
CA CYS A 69 2.77 -12.56 -1.34
C CYS A 69 2.56 -14.06 -1.64
N GLY A 70 3.64 -14.72 -2.07
CA GLY A 70 3.62 -16.14 -2.40
C GLY A 70 4.61 -16.48 -3.50
N GLY A 71 5.88 -16.61 -3.13
CA GLY A 71 6.86 -17.40 -3.89
C GLY A 71 7.04 -17.02 -5.36
N ALA A 72 7.54 -15.83 -5.64
CA ALA A 72 8.86 -15.84 -6.25
C ALA A 72 9.81 -15.66 -5.07
N ALA A 73 10.81 -16.52 -4.93
CA ALA A 73 11.97 -16.13 -4.15
C ALA A 73 12.39 -14.71 -4.64
N PRO A 74 13.21 -13.93 -3.91
CA PRO A 74 14.19 -13.23 -4.71
C PRO A 74 14.78 -14.36 -5.57
N GLU A 75 14.59 -14.34 -6.89
CA GLU A 75 15.65 -14.88 -7.70
C GLU A 75 16.83 -14.11 -7.12
N ASP A 76 17.59 -14.77 -6.27
CA ASP A 76 19.01 -14.68 -6.31
C ASP A 76 19.30 -14.68 -7.80
N GLY A 77 19.31 -13.48 -8.39
CA GLY A 77 20.09 -13.13 -9.57
C GLY A 77 21.56 -13.23 -9.19
N LEU A 78 21.89 -14.29 -8.46
CA LEU A 78 23.20 -14.74 -8.18
C LEU A 78 23.55 -15.57 -9.42
N PRO A 79 24.60 -15.18 -10.14
CA PRO A 79 25.05 -15.96 -11.26
C PRO A 79 25.34 -17.39 -10.79
N PRO A 80 25.22 -18.39 -11.69
CA PRO A 80 25.56 -19.76 -11.39
C PRO A 80 26.93 -19.83 -10.68
N GLY A 81 26.98 -20.46 -9.50
CA GLY A 81 28.22 -20.66 -8.75
C GLY A 81 28.37 -19.84 -7.46
N ILE A 82 27.45 -18.92 -7.13
CA ILE A 82 27.39 -18.36 -5.77
C ILE A 82 26.54 -19.27 -4.90
N THR A 83 27.16 -19.89 -3.90
CA THR A 83 26.50 -20.84 -2.97
C THR A 83 25.82 -20.16 -1.79
N GLY A 84 25.96 -18.83 -1.62
CA GLY A 84 25.21 -18.09 -0.61
C GLY A 84 25.66 -16.64 -0.42
N ARG A 85 24.82 -15.88 0.30
CA ARG A 85 25.08 -14.49 0.71
C ARG A 85 24.83 -14.33 2.20
N THR A 86 25.81 -13.75 2.92
CA THR A 86 25.63 -13.34 4.31
C THR A 86 25.29 -11.86 4.38
N VAL A 87 24.18 -11.51 5.03
CA VAL A 87 23.77 -10.11 5.26
C VAL A 87 23.96 -9.80 6.74
N HIS A 88 24.89 -8.89 7.04
CA HIS A 88 25.07 -8.37 8.40
C HIS A 88 24.13 -7.19 8.62
N ARG A 89 23.31 -7.26 9.67
CA ARG A 89 22.48 -6.14 10.13
C ARG A 89 23.09 -5.56 11.40
N LEU A 90 23.29 -4.25 11.42
CA LEU A 90 23.67 -3.52 12.62
C LEU A 90 22.44 -3.32 13.51
N LYS A 91 22.65 -3.44 14.82
CA LYS A 91 21.62 -3.30 15.84
C LYS A 91 21.64 -1.85 16.35
N GLY A 92 20.56 -1.10 16.11
CA GLY A 92 20.37 0.26 16.64
C GLY A 92 19.32 1.02 15.85
#